data_AF-A0A1G8ZI07-F1
#
_entry.id   AF-A0A1G8ZI07-F1
#
_cell.length_a   1.000
_cell.length_b   1.000
_cell.length_c   1.000
_cell.angle_alpha   90.00
_cell.angle_beta   90.00
_cell.angle_gamma   90.00
#
_symmetry.space_group_name_H-M   'P 1'
#
loop_
_entity.id
_entity.type
_entity.pdbx_description
1 polymer ?
#
loop_
_entity_poly.entity_id
_entity_poly.type
_entity_poly.pdbx_seq_one_letter_code
_entity_poly.pdbx_strand_id
1 'polypeptide(L)' 'MLNNLTGWHFLIILVVVLLLFGAPKLPGLARSLGQSMKIFKSEIKSDAVDDEAGKSGDETSKAAGSADPTTKS' A
#
# COMPACT_ATOMS: atom_id res chain seq x y z
N MET A 1 34.81 0.57 -1.37
CA MET A 1 34.57 -0.40 -0.26
C MET A 1 33.20 -0.15 0.41
N LEU A 2 32.13 0.09 -0.36
CA LEU A 2 30.78 0.40 0.19
C LEU A 2 29.65 -0.37 -0.53
N ASN A 3 29.98 -1.19 -1.52
CA ASN A 3 29.02 -1.79 -2.45
C ASN A 3 28.38 -3.10 -1.93
N ASN A 4 28.72 -3.51 -0.70
CA ASN A 4 28.17 -4.71 -0.06
C ASN A 4 26.97 -4.43 0.85
N LEU A 5 26.50 -3.17 0.96
CA LEU A 5 25.68 -2.84 2.12
C LEU A 5 24.21 -3.21 2.00
N THR A 6 23.55 -3.15 0.85
CA THR A 6 22.10 -2.91 0.97
C THR A 6 21.19 -3.54 -0.06
N GLY A 7 21.66 -4.13 -1.16
CA GLY A 7 20.73 -4.80 -2.09
C GLY A 7 20.10 -6.06 -1.49
N TRP A 8 20.94 -6.94 -0.94
CA TRP A 8 20.48 -8.26 -0.50
C TRP A 8 19.78 -8.23 0.85
N HIS A 9 20.17 -7.34 1.76
CA HIS A 9 19.57 -7.21 3.09
C HIS A 9 18.08 -6.88 3.04
N PHE A 10 17.65 -5.98 2.13
CA PHE A 10 16.23 -5.68 1.95
C PHE A 10 15.42 -6.90 1.53
N LEU A 11 16.00 -7.80 0.72
CA LEU A 11 15.35 -9.04 0.32
C LEU A 11 15.15 -9.98 1.52
N ILE A 12 16.16 -10.12 2.39
CA ILE A 12 16.04 -10.91 3.63
C ILE A 12 14.93 -10.34 4.52
N ILE A 13 14.89 -9.02 4.72
CA ILE A 13 13.88 -8.37 5.56
C ILE A 13 12.48 -8.59 4.98
N LEU A 14 12.32 -8.46 3.66
CA LEU A 14 11.06 -8.71 2.98
C LEU A 14 10.59 -10.16 3.19
N VAL A 15 11.50 -11.14 3.09
CA VAL A 15 11.21 -12.55 3.34
C VAL A 15 10.77 -12.80 4.79
N VAL A 16 11.46 -12.19 5.76
CA VAL A 16 11.08 -12.29 7.19
C VAL A 16 9.69 -11.69 7.43
N VAL A 17 9.40 -10.52 6.88
CA VAL A 17 8.08 -9.88 6.99
C VAL A 17 6.99 -10.75 6.33
N LEU A 18 7.27 -11.35 5.17
CA LEU A 18 6.36 -12.29 4.51
C LEU A 18 6.11 -13.55 5.33
N LEU A 19 7.10 -14.05 6.06
CA LEU A 19 6.95 -15.21 6.95
C LEU A 19 6.10 -14.87 8.19
N LEU A 20 6.27 -13.68 8.77
CA LEU A 20 5.53 -13.24 9.96
C LEU A 20 4.08 -12.85 9.64
N PHE A 21 3.89 -12.08 8.57
CA PHE A 21 2.58 -11.53 8.21
C PHE A 21 1.83 -12.39 7.19
N GLY A 22 2.55 -13.16 6.36
CA GLY A 22 1.99 -13.89 5.23
C GLY A 22 1.82 -13.04 3.97
N ALA A 23 2.01 -13.67 2.80
CA ALA A 23 1.82 -13.04 1.49
C ALA A 23 0.45 -12.34 1.27
N PRO A 24 -0.71 -12.87 1.74
CA PRO A 24 -2.00 -12.21 1.48
C PRO A 24 -2.28 -11.01 2.40
N LYS A 25 -1.57 -10.85 3.53
CA LYS A 25 -1.84 -9.79 4.51
C LYS A 25 -1.08 -8.49 4.22
N LEU A 26 0.11 -8.58 3.62
CA LEU A 26 0.88 -7.41 3.16
C LEU A 26 0.11 -6.49 2.20
N PRO A 27 -0.50 -6.99 1.10
CA PRO A 27 -1.23 -6.12 0.18
C PRO A 27 -2.47 -5.50 0.83
N GLY A 28 -3.15 -6.23 1.73
CA GLY A 28 -4.29 -5.70 2.48
C GLY A 28 -3.91 -4.51 3.38
N LEU A 29 -2.84 -4.68 4.18
CA LEU A 29 -2.33 -3.62 5.05
C LEU A 29 -1.78 -2.42 4.27
N ALA A 30 -1.06 -2.68 3.16
CA ALA A 30 -0.58 -1.62 2.29
C ALA A 30 -1.73 -0.83 1.65
N ARG A 31 -2.83 -1.50 1.29
CA ARG A 31 -4.00 -0.87 0.67
C ARG A 31 -4.77 -0.02 1.68
N SER A 32 -4.98 -0.49 2.91
CA SER A 32 -5.63 0.30 3.97
C SER A 32 -4.77 1.50 4.38
N LEU A 33 -3.46 1.29 4.60
CA LEU A 33 -2.54 2.36 4.96
C LEU A 33 -2.39 3.37 3.81
N GLY A 34 -2.34 2.89 2.57
CA GLY A 34 -2.28 3.73 1.38
C GLY A 34 -3.53 4.59 1.18
N GLN A 35 -4.71 4.07 1.50
CA GLN A 35 -5.95 4.86 1.49
C GLN A 35 -5.92 5.98 2.55
N SER A 36 -5.51 5.68 3.78
CA SER A 36 -5.35 6.70 4.84
C SER A 36 -4.30 7.74 4.49
N MET A 37 -3.16 7.32 3.93
CA MET A 37 -2.10 8.22 3.48
C MET A 37 -2.52 9.08 2.28
N LYS A 38 -3.33 8.55 1.35
CA LYS A 38 -3.87 9.30 0.21
C LYS A 38 -4.77 10.43 0.70
N ILE A 39 -5.67 10.15 1.65
CA ILE A 39 -6.57 11.16 2.24
C ILE A 39 -5.76 12.24 2.97
N PHE A 40 -4.83 11.84 3.84
CA PHE A 40 -3.96 12.77 4.55
C PHE A 40 -3.10 13.64 3.60
N LYS A 41 -2.58 13.04 2.52
CA LYS A 41 -1.83 13.78 1.49
C LYS A 41 -2.75 14.72 0.71
N SER A 42 -3.98 14.32 0.41
CA SER A 42 -4.96 15.14 -0.30
C SER A 42 -5.36 16.36 0.52
N GLU A 43 -5.61 16.21 1.82
CA GLU A 43 -5.91 17.34 2.72
C GLU A 43 -4.71 18.30 2.80
N ILE A 44 -3.51 17.79 3.10
CA ILE A 44 -2.29 18.62 3.14
C ILE A 44 -1.99 19.29 1.80
N LYS A 45 -2.24 18.60 0.68
CA LYS A 45 -2.07 19.22 -0.64
C LYS A 45 -3.14 20.27 -0.88
N SER A 46 -4.39 20.05 -0.50
CA SER A 46 -5.43 21.07 -0.64
C SER A 46 -5.10 22.35 0.13
N ASP A 47 -4.52 22.23 1.33
CA ASP A 47 -4.04 23.39 2.09
C ASP A 47 -2.80 24.06 1.47
N ALA A 48 -1.95 23.29 0.78
CA ALA A 48 -0.73 23.80 0.12
C ALA A 48 -0.92 24.21 -1.35
N VAL A 49 -2.07 23.88 -1.96
CA VAL A 49 -2.38 24.04 -3.40
C VAL A 49 -3.57 24.99 -3.60
N ASP A 50 -4.04 25.69 -2.56
CA ASP A 50 -4.96 26.83 -2.69
C ASP A 50 -4.39 27.99 -3.53
N ASP A 51 -3.11 27.92 -3.94
CA ASP A 51 -2.52 28.81 -4.94
C ASP A 51 -2.59 28.30 -6.41
N GLU A 52 -2.78 27.01 -6.72
CA GLU A 52 -2.79 26.52 -8.12
C GLU A 52 -3.63 25.22 -8.33
N ALA A 53 -4.91 25.42 -8.63
CA ALA A 53 -5.78 24.60 -9.49
C ALA A 53 -5.65 23.04 -9.49
N GLY A 54 -6.63 22.39 -8.84
CA GLY A 54 -7.60 21.50 -9.52
C GLY A 54 -7.16 20.15 -10.13
N LYS A 55 -7.83 19.08 -9.64
CA LYS A 55 -8.10 17.77 -10.28
C LYS A 55 -6.98 16.70 -10.26
N SER A 56 -7.21 15.63 -9.51
CA SER A 56 -7.26 14.31 -10.13
C SER A 56 -8.12 13.36 -9.32
N GLY A 57 -9.16 12.87 -10.00
CA GLY A 57 -10.18 11.99 -9.49
C GLY A 57 -9.66 10.59 -9.22
N ASP A 58 -10.41 9.97 -8.32
CA ASP A 58 -10.35 8.60 -7.91
C ASP A 58 -10.54 7.62 -9.08
N GLU A 59 -9.52 6.80 -9.36
CA GLU A 59 -9.71 5.46 -9.92
C GLU A 59 -8.63 4.53 -9.34
N THR A 60 -9.04 3.65 -8.44
CA THR A 60 -8.65 2.22 -8.39
C THR A 60 -9.29 1.60 -7.15
N SER A 61 -10.59 1.33 -7.26
CA SER A 61 -11.25 0.27 -6.49
C SER A 61 -11.71 -0.80 -7.48
N LYS A 62 -10.79 -1.70 -7.85
CA LYS A 62 -11.13 -3.02 -8.37
C LYS A 62 -9.95 -3.96 -8.17
N ALA A 63 -10.25 -5.17 -7.73
CA ALA A 63 -9.36 -6.31 -7.47
C ALA A 63 -8.58 -6.28 -6.14
N ALA A 64 -9.14 -6.96 -5.13
CA ALA A 64 -8.66 -8.29 -4.73
C ALA A 64 -9.27 -8.68 -3.37
N GLY A 65 -10.11 -9.73 -3.35
CA GLY A 65 -10.42 -10.47 -2.12
C GLY A 65 -11.88 -10.52 -1.67
N SER A 66 -12.84 -10.76 -2.58
CA SER A 66 -13.94 -11.65 -2.21
C SER A 66 -13.50 -13.06 -2.59
N ALA A 67 -12.70 -13.67 -1.71
CA ALA A 67 -12.50 -15.10 -1.67
C ALA A 67 -13.38 -15.61 -0.53
N ASP A 68 -14.66 -15.77 -0.83
CA ASP A 68 -15.57 -16.58 -0.05
C ASP A 68 -15.59 -17.99 -0.69
N PRO A 69 -14.92 -18.97 -0.09
CA PRO A 69 -15.29 -20.36 -0.28
C PRO A 69 -15.82 -20.87 1.05
N THR A 70 -17.14 -20.98 1.23
CA THR A 70 -17.78 -22.24 1.66
C THR A 70 -19.28 -22.12 1.91
N THR A 71 -20.01 -23.03 1.25
CA THR A 71 -21.17 -23.79 1.74
C THR A 71 -22.56 -23.13 1.85
N LYS A 72 -23.37 -23.31 0.79
CA LYS A 72 -24.78 -23.70 0.93
C LYS A 72 -25.26 -24.47 -0.30
N SER A 73 -25.26 -25.80 -0.22
CA SER A 73 -26.21 -26.68 -0.89
C SER A 73 -26.90 -27.50 0.19
#